data_AF-A0A7X4EFK7-F1
#
_entry.id   AF-A0A7X4EFK7-F1
#
_cell.length_a   1.000
_cell.length_b   1.000
_cell.length_c   1.000
_cell.angle_alpha   90.00
_cell.angle_beta   90.00
_cell.angle_gamma   90.00
#
_symmetry.space_group_name_H-M   'P 1'
#
loop_
_entity.id
_entity.type
_entity.pdbx_description
1 polymer ?
#
loop_
_entity_poly.entity_id
_entity_poly.type
_entity_poly.pdbx_seq_one_letter_code
_entity_poly.pdbx_strand_id
1 'polypeptide(L)'
;MDSVATIPLLELAHARSGDKGNTANVGVIAYEPRDYPLIRDRVTANRVGEHFRGLIEGPVERFELENLHALNFLLHGALDGGGTVSLMTDAQGKVFSTALLRMEIEVPDEVAERVRGRGRVPAAGTGESP
;
A
#
# COMPACT_ATOMS: atom_id res chain seq x y z
N MET A 1 24.93 -11.08 -10.62
CA MET A 1 23.73 -11.49 -9.87
C MET A 1 23.16 -10.20 -9.36
N ASP A 2 22.07 -9.75 -9.95
CA ASP A 2 21.50 -8.45 -9.60
C ASP A 2 21.03 -8.52 -8.14
N SER A 3 21.61 -7.68 -7.30
CA SER A 3 21.30 -7.64 -5.87
C SER A 3 19.95 -6.95 -5.66
N VAL A 4 19.25 -7.40 -4.62
CA VAL A 4 17.92 -6.92 -4.27
C VAL A 4 17.92 -6.33 -2.87
N ALA A 5 17.13 -5.27 -2.69
CA ALA A 5 16.85 -4.63 -1.43
C ALA A 5 15.36 -4.70 -1.11
N THR A 6 15.03 -4.65 0.19
CA THR A 6 13.65 -4.54 0.66
C THR A 6 13.35 -3.09 1.01
N ILE A 7 12.31 -2.53 0.40
CA ILE A 7 11.85 -1.16 0.65
C ILE A 7 10.34 -1.12 0.90
N PRO A 8 9.81 -0.12 1.62
CA PRO A 8 8.37 0.07 1.74
C PRO A 8 7.76 0.51 0.41
N LEU A 9 6.55 0.03 0.11
CA LEU A 9 5.77 0.43 -1.07
C LEU A 9 5.56 1.95 -1.15
N LEU A 10 5.57 2.63 0.00
CA LEU A 10 5.57 4.09 0.15
C LEU A 10 6.59 4.81 -0.75
N GLU A 11 7.74 4.19 -1.03
CA GLU A 11 8.78 4.83 -1.83
C GLU A 11 8.47 4.76 -3.35
N LEU A 12 7.55 3.90 -3.78
CA LEU A 12 7.21 3.68 -5.19
C LEU A 12 5.78 4.11 -5.57
N ALA A 13 4.88 4.30 -4.60
CA ALA A 13 3.47 4.53 -4.91
C ALA A 13 2.74 5.50 -3.99
N HIS A 14 1.71 6.13 -4.55
CA HIS A 14 0.59 6.70 -3.79
C HIS A 14 -0.42 5.61 -3.46
N ALA A 15 -1.14 5.76 -2.35
CA ALA A 15 -2.33 4.95 -2.09
C ALA A 15 -3.50 5.79 -1.60
N ARG A 16 -4.72 5.34 -1.93
CA ARG A 16 -5.98 5.85 -1.38
C ARG A 16 -6.90 4.69 -1.07
N SER A 17 -7.68 4.83 -0.01
CA SER A 17 -8.67 3.83 0.37
C SER A 17 -10.04 4.45 0.60
N GLY A 18 -11.05 3.60 0.54
CA GLY A 18 -12.43 3.91 0.85
C GLY A 18 -13.17 2.65 1.27
N ASP A 19 -14.39 2.82 1.73
CA ASP A 19 -15.25 1.74 2.19
C ASP A 19 -16.54 1.64 1.37
N LYS A 20 -17.06 0.41 1.29
CA LYS A 20 -18.44 0.15 0.85
C LYS A 20 -18.97 -1.05 1.62
N GLY A 21 -19.83 -0.80 2.61
CA GLY A 21 -20.38 -1.86 3.45
C GLY A 21 -19.30 -2.47 4.34
N ASN A 22 -19.10 -3.79 4.26
CA ASN A 22 -18.05 -4.50 5.01
C ASN A 22 -16.76 -4.72 4.20
N THR A 23 -16.63 -4.06 3.05
CA THR A 23 -15.48 -4.18 2.15
C THR A 23 -14.74 -2.84 2.10
N ALA A 24 -13.42 -2.89 2.24
CA ALA A 24 -12.54 -1.75 1.98
C ALA A 24 -11.90 -1.89 0.61
N ASN A 25 -11.77 -0.79 -0.13
CA ASN A 25 -10.96 -0.75 -1.34
C ASN A 25 -9.65 0.00 -1.07
N VAL A 26 -8.55 -0.45 -1.67
CA VAL A 26 -7.26 0.24 -1.62
C VAL A 26 -6.68 0.34 -3.03
N GLY A 27 -6.66 1.56 -3.56
CA GLY A 27 -5.97 1.89 -4.81
C GLY A 27 -4.51 2.22 -4.55
N VAL A 28 -3.62 1.65 -5.35
CA VAL A 28 -2.17 1.90 -5.37
C VAL A 28 -1.80 2.41 -6.75
N ILE A 29 -1.21 3.60 -6.83
CA ILE A 29 -0.82 4.23 -8.09
C ILE A 29 0.69 4.44 -8.06
N ALA A 30 1.41 3.90 -9.04
CA ALA A 30 2.85 4.11 -9.14
C ALA A 30 3.17 5.60 -9.27
N TYR A 31 4.20 6.07 -8.58
CA TYR A 31 4.69 7.42 -8.77
C TYR A 31 5.18 7.68 -10.20
N GLU A 32 5.79 6.67 -10.80
CA GLU A 32 6.32 6.72 -12.15
C GLU A 32 5.86 5.47 -12.92
N PRO A 33 5.40 5.62 -14.18
CA PRO A 33 4.92 4.50 -14.99
C PRO A 33 5.89 3.31 -15.10
N ARG A 34 7.20 3.59 -15.08
CA ARG A 34 8.26 2.57 -15.17
C ARG A 34 8.30 1.61 -13.99
N ASP A 35 7.77 2.01 -12.84
CA ASP A 35 7.75 1.21 -11.62
C ASP A 35 6.51 0.33 -11.52
N TYR A 36 5.49 0.57 -12.35
CA TYR A 36 4.25 -0.19 -12.33
C TYR A 36 4.44 -1.70 -12.56
N PRO A 37 5.24 -2.18 -13.54
CA PRO A 37 5.45 -3.62 -13.71
C PRO A 37 6.02 -4.28 -12.44
N LEU A 38 6.98 -3.61 -11.78
CA LEU A 38 7.56 -4.09 -10.53
C LEU A 38 6.52 -4.12 -9.40
N ILE A 39 5.73 -3.05 -9.23
CA ILE A 39 4.64 -3.00 -8.25
C ILE A 39 3.61 -4.09 -8.52
N ARG A 40 3.17 -4.25 -9.78
CA ARG A 40 2.20 -5.26 -10.20
C ARG A 40 2.67 -6.68 -9.85
N ASP A 41 3.94 -6.97 -10.10
CA ASP A 41 4.50 -8.30 -9.91
C ASP A 41 4.76 -8.62 -8.42
N ARG A 42 5.05 -7.59 -7.60
CA ARG A 42 5.38 -7.75 -6.16
C ARG A 42 4.21 -7.54 -5.21
N VAL A 43 3.19 -6.77 -5.60
CA VAL A 43 2.01 -6.47 -4.77
C VAL A 43 0.84 -7.33 -5.25
N THR A 44 0.90 -8.61 -4.91
CA THR A 44 -0.12 -9.60 -5.31
C THR A 44 -1.26 -9.67 -4.29
N ALA A 45 -2.44 -10.15 -4.70
CA ALA A 45 -3.58 -10.34 -3.81
C ALA A 45 -3.22 -11.17 -2.56
N ASN A 46 -2.45 -12.25 -2.74
CA ASN A 46 -1.99 -13.10 -1.63
C ASN A 46 -1.13 -12.31 -0.65
N ARG A 47 -0.11 -11.58 -1.14
CA ARG A 47 0.77 -10.82 -0.25
C ARG A 47 0.02 -9.69 0.48
N VAL A 48 -0.94 -9.05 -0.18
CA VAL A 48 -1.82 -8.07 0.46
C VAL A 48 -2.70 -8.72 1.53
N GLY A 49 -3.24 -9.91 1.27
CA GLY A 49 -3.97 -10.69 2.27
C GLY A 49 -3.13 -11.01 3.50
N GLU A 50 -1.87 -11.41 3.30
CA GLU A 50 -0.98 -11.68 4.43
C GLU A 50 -0.57 -10.42 5.19
N HIS A 51 -0.36 -9.31 4.48
CA HIS A 51 -0.07 -8.01 5.10
C HIS A 51 -1.20 -7.53 6.01
N PHE A 52 -2.44 -7.85 5.65
CA PHE A 52 -3.64 -7.50 6.42
C PHE A 52 -4.18 -8.64 7.28
N ARG A 53 -3.42 -9.72 7.50
CA ARG A 53 -3.85 -10.85 8.32
C ARG A 53 -4.24 -10.38 9.72
N GLY A 54 -5.43 -10.77 10.17
CA GLY A 54 -5.99 -10.37 11.46
C GLY A 54 -6.73 -9.03 11.44
N LEU A 55 -6.69 -8.29 10.33
CA LEU A 55 -7.51 -7.09 10.08
C LEU A 55 -8.65 -7.35 9.09
N ILE A 56 -8.55 -8.42 8.30
CA ILE A 56 -9.55 -8.83 7.31
C ILE A 56 -9.93 -10.29 7.55
N GLU A 57 -11.20 -10.62 7.34
CA GLU A 57 -11.73 -11.98 7.49
C GLU A 57 -11.97 -12.68 6.15
N GLY A 58 -12.07 -11.91 5.07
CA GLY A 58 -12.42 -12.39 3.74
C GLY A 58 -11.26 -12.38 2.75
N PRO A 59 -11.52 -12.80 1.49
CA PRO A 59 -10.51 -12.80 0.45
C PRO A 59 -10.07 -11.39 0.04
N VAL A 60 -8.95 -11.34 -0.68
CA VAL A 60 -8.50 -10.14 -1.38
C VAL A 60 -8.67 -10.33 -2.87
N GLU A 61 -9.39 -9.41 -3.52
CA GLU A 61 -9.46 -9.33 -4.99
C GLU A 61 -8.52 -8.23 -5.49
N ARG A 62 -7.85 -8.47 -6.63
CA ARG A 62 -6.94 -7.51 -7.25
C ARG A 62 -7.39 -7.19 -8.66
N PHE A 63 -7.49 -5.89 -8.96
CA PHE A 63 -7.81 -5.33 -10.27
C PHE A 63 -6.62 -4.54 -10.78
N GLU A 64 -6.22 -4.79 -12.02
CA GLU A 64 -5.16 -4.06 -12.70
C GLU A 64 -5.75 -2.94 -13.56
N LEU A 65 -5.17 -1.75 -13.45
CA LEU A 65 -5.56 -0.56 -14.20
C LEU A 65 -4.34 -0.07 -14.98
N GLU A 66 -3.94 -0.84 -15.99
CA GLU A 66 -2.67 -0.63 -16.71
C GLU A 66 -2.52 0.78 -17.28
N ASN A 67 -3.59 1.34 -17.85
CA ASN A 67 -3.62 2.71 -18.39
C ASN A 67 -3.41 3.80 -17.33
N LEU A 68 -3.61 3.48 -16.05
CA LEU A 68 -3.41 4.37 -14.92
C LEU A 68 -2.16 4.01 -14.12
N HIS A 69 -1.41 2.98 -14.54
CA HIS A 69 -0.26 2.45 -13.81
C HIS A 69 -0.60 2.14 -12.34
N ALA A 70 -1.77 1.52 -12.15
CA ALA A 70 -2.39 1.36 -10.84
C ALA A 70 -2.94 -0.04 -10.60
N LEU A 71 -3.04 -0.39 -9.32
CA LEU A 71 -3.73 -1.57 -8.80
C LEU A 71 -4.86 -1.12 -7.90
N ASN A 72 -5.95 -1.87 -7.86
CA ASN A 72 -7.00 -1.71 -6.85
C ASN A 72 -7.27 -3.04 -6.17
N PHE A 73 -7.29 -3.03 -4.85
CA PHE A 73 -7.59 -4.20 -4.03
C PHE A 73 -8.95 -4.04 -3.37
N LEU A 74 -9.75 -5.11 -3.35
CA LEU A 74 -10.92 -5.21 -2.47
C LEU A 74 -10.58 -6.15 -1.33
N LEU A 75 -10.72 -5.65 -0.11
CA LEU A 75 -10.46 -6.34 1.14
C LEU A 75 -11.81 -6.69 1.77
N HIS A 76 -12.22 -7.95 1.67
CA HIS A 76 -13.51 -8.39 2.21
C HIS A 76 -13.44 -8.66 3.71
N GLY A 77 -14.50 -8.31 4.43
CA GLY A 77 -14.55 -8.50 5.88
C GLY A 77 -13.59 -7.59 6.64
N ALA A 78 -13.35 -6.39 6.13
CA ALA A 78 -12.32 -5.47 6.64
C ALA A 78 -12.84 -4.49 7.70
N LEU A 79 -14.17 -4.40 7.91
CA LEU A 79 -14.80 -3.32 8.67
C LEU A 79 -15.76 -3.81 9.77
N ASP A 80 -15.61 -5.06 10.23
CA ASP A 80 -16.39 -5.63 11.35
C ASP A 80 -17.91 -5.39 11.22
N GLY A 81 -18.47 -5.72 10.05
CA GLY A 81 -19.90 -5.54 9.74
C GLY A 81 -20.25 -4.20 9.08
N GLY A 82 -19.30 -3.27 8.94
CA GLY A 82 -19.45 -2.00 8.22
C GLY A 82 -19.86 -0.81 9.09
N GLY A 83 -19.85 0.39 8.51
CA GLY A 83 -19.88 1.67 9.26
C GLY A 83 -21.08 1.94 10.18
N THR A 84 -22.17 1.17 10.12
CA THR A 84 -23.33 1.32 11.02
C THR A 84 -23.28 0.41 12.25
N VAL A 85 -22.37 -0.57 12.30
CA VAL A 85 -22.26 -1.56 13.39
C VAL A 85 -20.83 -1.66 13.94
N SER A 86 -19.84 -1.21 13.17
CA SER A 86 -18.42 -1.33 13.50
C SER A 86 -18.01 -0.49 14.72
N LEU A 87 -17.31 -1.13 15.66
CA LEU A 87 -16.61 -0.45 16.77
C LEU A 87 -15.18 -0.01 16.38
N MET A 88 -14.80 -0.19 15.11
CA MET A 88 -13.47 0.19 14.61
C MET A 88 -13.25 1.70 14.73
N THR A 89 -12.06 2.08 15.20
CA THR A 89 -11.64 3.49 15.30
C THR A 89 -11.61 4.19 13.93
N ASP A 90 -11.48 3.44 12.83
CA ASP A 90 -11.58 3.94 11.46
C ASP A 90 -12.57 3.12 10.63
N ALA A 91 -13.86 3.31 10.90
CA ALA A 91 -14.93 2.68 10.13
C ALA A 91 -14.97 3.09 8.64
N GLN A 92 -14.24 4.16 8.24
CA GLN A 92 -14.18 4.63 6.85
C GLN A 92 -13.00 4.04 6.06
N GLY A 93 -12.21 3.17 6.67
CA GLY A 93 -11.11 2.46 6.03
C GLY A 93 -9.99 3.35 5.48
N LYS A 94 -9.86 4.61 5.95
CA LYS A 94 -8.81 5.55 5.52
C LYS A 94 -7.41 5.06 5.85
N VAL A 95 -7.25 4.31 6.93
CA VAL A 95 -5.98 3.79 7.43
C VAL A 95 -5.43 2.68 6.53
N PHE A 96 -6.29 1.93 5.81
CA PHE A 96 -5.84 0.84 4.92
C PHE A 96 -4.87 1.32 3.84
N SER A 97 -5.04 2.53 3.31
CA SER A 97 -4.08 3.13 2.36
C SER A 97 -2.68 3.29 2.97
N THR A 98 -2.60 3.89 4.17
CA THR A 98 -1.33 4.11 4.87
C THR A 98 -0.71 2.79 5.31
N ALA A 99 -1.53 1.84 5.76
CA ALA A 99 -1.09 0.51 6.14
C ALA A 99 -0.51 -0.24 4.94
N LEU A 100 -1.15 -0.21 3.76
CA LEU A 100 -0.63 -0.87 2.56
C LEU A 100 0.68 -0.24 2.08
N LEU A 101 0.86 1.08 2.19
CA LEU A 101 2.13 1.73 1.83
C LEU A 101 3.31 1.30 2.72
N ARG A 102 3.05 0.73 3.90
CA ARG A 102 4.09 0.14 4.75
C ARG A 102 4.47 -1.29 4.37
N MET A 103 3.75 -1.91 3.43
CA MET A 103 4.09 -3.23 2.92
C MET A 103 5.49 -3.20 2.31
N GLU A 104 6.34 -4.11 2.76
CA GLU A 104 7.69 -4.26 2.25
C GLU A 104 7.70 -5.13 0.97
N ILE A 105 8.45 -4.67 -0.03
CA ILE A 105 8.63 -5.36 -1.30
C ILE A 105 10.11 -5.42 -1.69
N GLU A 106 10.48 -6.52 -2.33
CA GLU A 106 11.83 -6.73 -2.87
C GLU A 106 11.96 -6.07 -4.24
N VAL A 107 13.00 -5.26 -4.41
CA VAL A 107 13.30 -4.51 -5.63
C VAL A 107 14.80 -4.62 -5.96
N PRO A 108 15.22 -4.44 -7.22
CA PRO A 108 16.64 -4.29 -7.55
C PRO A 108 17.27 -3.11 -6.79
N ASP A 109 18.54 -3.23 -6.39
CA ASP A 109 19.24 -2.17 -5.66
C ASP A 109 19.24 -0.83 -6.39
N GLU A 110 19.36 -0.85 -7.72
CA GLU A 110 19.27 0.35 -8.56
C GLU A 110 17.92 1.08 -8.43
N VAL A 111 16.83 0.34 -8.21
CA VAL A 111 15.50 0.92 -7.96
C VAL A 111 15.48 1.48 -6.54
N ALA A 112 15.96 0.71 -5.55
CA ALA A 112 15.99 1.14 -4.15
C ALA A 112 16.77 2.45 -3.96
N GLU A 113 17.95 2.58 -4.56
CA GLU A 113 18.75 3.81 -4.47
C GLU A 113 18.05 5.01 -5.13
N ARG A 114 17.37 4.77 -6.26
CA ARG A 114 16.67 5.82 -7.00
C ARG A 114 15.48 6.41 -6.24
N VAL A 115 14.77 5.59 -5.47
CA VAL A 115 13.51 6.00 -4.80
C VAL A 115 13.68 6.27 -3.30
N ARG A 116 14.89 6.07 -2.78
CA ARG A 116 15.25 6.19 -1.37
C ARG A 116 14.67 7.46 -0.74
N GLY A 117 13.87 7.27 0.32
CA GLY A 117 13.32 8.37 1.12
C GLY A 117 12.10 9.09 0.52
N ARG A 118 11.62 8.68 -0.67
CA ARG A 118 10.39 9.22 -1.25
C ARG A 118 9.19 8.90 -0.38
N GLY A 119 8.22 9.82 -0.31
CA GLY A 119 6.99 9.64 0.47
C GLY A 119 7.18 9.71 2.00
N ARG A 120 8.42 9.85 2.51
CA ARG A 120 8.68 10.07 3.93
C ARG A 120 8.57 11.57 4.26
N VAL A 121 8.07 11.86 5.46
CA VAL A 121 8.25 13.18 6.08
C VAL A 121 9.73 13.31 6.45
N PRO A 122 10.44 14.39 6.09
CA PRO A 122 11.81 14.61 6.54
C PRO A 122 11.87 14.48 8.06
N ALA A 123 12.89 13.78 8.58
CA ALA A 123 13.17 13.85 10.00
C ALA A 123 13.34 15.34 10.34
N ALA A 124 12.59 15.83 11.33
CA ALA A 124 12.73 17.21 11.78
C ALA A 124 14.22 17.47 12.00
N GLY A 125 14.79 18.38 11.21
CA GLY A 125 16.22 18.68 11.29
C GLY A 125 16.55 19.00 12.74
N THR A 126 17.59 18.35 13.28
CA THR A 126 18.23 18.82 14.51
C THR A 126 18.66 20.25 14.24
N GLY A 127 17.89 21.21 14.74
CA GLY A 127 18.20 22.62 14.65
C GLY A 127 19.46 22.88 15.46
N GLU A 128 20.63 22.70 14.86
CA GLU A 128 21.80 23.48 15.22
C GLU A 128 21.58 24.86 14.64
N SER A 129 20.99 25.73 15.46
CA SER A 129 21.11 27.18 15.27
C SER A 129 22.52 27.62 15.70
N PRO A 130 23.10 28.62 15.02
CA PRO A 130 24.47 29.10 15.25
C PRO A 130 24.70 29.72 16.62
#